data_AF-A0A447N8X5-F1
#
_entry.id   AF-A0A447N8X5-F1
#
_cell.length_a   1.000
_cell.length_b   1.000
_cell.length_c   1.000
_cell.angle_alpha   90.00
_cell.angle_beta   90.00
_cell.angle_gamma   90.00
#
_symmetry.space_group_name_H-M   'P 1'
#
loop_
_entity.id
_entity.type
_entity.pdbx_description
1 polymer ?
#
loop_
_entity_poly.entity_id
_entity_poly.type
_entity_poly.pdbx_seq_one_letter_code
_entity_poly.pdbx_strand_id
1 'polypeptide(L)'
;MTWLAYNPEPETSRLRYGYSSMTTPDTLFELDMDTGERRVLKQTEVPGFDSGCYQSEHLWITARDGVEVPVSLVYHQKYFRKGQNPLLVYGYGSYGSSIDADFSSSRLSLLDRGFVYAIVHVRGGGELGQQWYEDGKFLKKRNTFNDYLDACDALLKLGYGSPSLCYGMGGSAGGMLMGVAINERPELFHGVIAPGTLC
;
A
#
# COMPACT_ATOMS: atom_id res chain seq x y z
N MET A 1 8.34 2.07 4.87
CA MET A 1 8.56 0.96 5.81
C MET A 1 10.02 0.93 6.25
N THR A 2 10.23 0.55 7.50
CA THR A 2 11.54 0.36 8.12
C THR A 2 11.57 -1.02 8.77
N TRP A 3 12.66 -1.75 8.64
CA TRP A 3 12.80 -3.10 9.21
C TRP A 3 14.19 -3.32 9.81
N LEU A 4 14.28 -4.19 10.80
CA LEU A 4 15.59 -4.65 11.29
C LEU A 4 16.25 -5.53 10.23
N ALA A 5 17.48 -5.18 9.87
CA ALA A 5 18.27 -6.01 8.97
C ALA A 5 18.96 -7.14 9.76
N TYR A 6 19.83 -7.88 9.08
CA TYR A 6 20.60 -8.94 9.72
C TYR A 6 21.67 -8.35 10.65
N ASN A 7 21.52 -8.61 11.96
CA ASN A 7 22.43 -8.20 13.03
C ASN A 7 22.88 -9.45 13.81
N PRO A 8 23.92 -10.17 13.34
CA PRO A 8 24.34 -11.45 13.95
C PRO A 8 25.13 -11.27 15.26
N GLU A 9 25.82 -10.14 15.42
CA GLU A 9 26.67 -9.86 16.57
C GLU A 9 25.93 -8.95 17.56
N PRO A 10 25.65 -9.40 18.79
CA PRO A 10 24.97 -8.58 19.80
C PRO A 10 25.92 -7.56 20.46
N GLU A 11 27.23 -7.86 20.51
CA GLU A 11 28.25 -7.01 21.13
C GLU A 11 28.73 -5.90 20.16
N THR A 12 27.81 -5.03 19.75
CA THR A 12 28.10 -3.90 18.86
C THR A 12 27.17 -2.72 19.15
N SER A 13 27.69 -1.50 18.96
CA SER A 13 26.85 -0.29 18.91
C SER A 13 26.24 -0.05 17.52
N ARG A 14 26.57 -0.88 16.52
CA ARG A 14 26.14 -0.69 15.13
C ARG A 14 24.86 -1.46 14.83
N LEU A 15 23.76 -0.76 14.71
CA LEU A 15 22.48 -1.31 14.26
C LEU A 15 22.34 -1.21 12.74
N ARG A 16 22.11 -2.34 12.08
CA ARG A 16 21.71 -2.37 10.67
C ARG A 16 20.21 -2.44 10.53
N TYR A 17 19.66 -1.57 9.70
CA TYR A 17 18.24 -1.53 9.43
C TYR A 17 17.99 -1.15 7.97
N GLY A 18 16.91 -1.66 7.40
CA GLY A 18 16.47 -1.31 6.06
C GLY A 18 15.39 -0.24 6.09
N TYR A 19 15.33 0.55 5.04
CA TYR A 19 14.28 1.52 4.79
C TYR A 19 13.89 1.51 3.31
N SER A 20 12.59 1.66 3.07
CA SER A 20 11.99 1.73 1.74
C SER A 20 10.73 2.60 1.80
N SER A 21 10.41 3.27 0.70
CA SER A 21 9.13 3.96 0.54
C SER A 21 8.65 3.78 -0.90
N MET A 22 7.40 4.15 -1.19
CA MET A 22 6.87 4.06 -2.55
C MET A 22 7.67 4.85 -3.60
N THR A 23 8.55 5.78 -3.18
CA THR A 23 9.44 6.58 -4.04
C THR A 23 10.93 6.36 -3.76
N THR A 24 11.30 5.53 -2.78
CA THR A 24 12.70 5.32 -2.39
C THR A 24 13.00 3.83 -2.38
N PRO A 25 13.85 3.33 -3.30
CA PRO A 25 14.28 1.94 -3.33
C PRO A 25 14.92 1.50 -2.01
N ASP A 26 14.89 0.19 -1.78
CA ASP A 26 15.42 -0.42 -0.56
C ASP A 26 16.85 0.06 -0.28
N THR A 27 17.01 0.64 0.90
CA THR A 27 18.26 1.22 1.36
C THR A 27 18.61 0.61 2.71
N LEU A 28 19.77 -0.05 2.76
CA LEU A 28 20.36 -0.57 3.99
C LEU A 28 21.20 0.52 4.64
N PHE A 29 20.84 0.86 5.87
CA PHE A 29 21.54 1.80 6.72
C PHE A 29 22.29 1.08 7.83
N GLU A 30 23.32 1.75 8.34
CA GLU A 30 23.91 1.46 9.63
C GLU A 30 23.82 2.71 10.51
N LEU A 31 23.33 2.52 11.73
CA LEU A 31 23.24 3.51 12.79
C LEU A 31 24.22 3.13 13.89
N ASP A 32 25.10 4.05 14.26
CA ASP A 32 25.80 3.98 15.53
C ASP A 32 24.84 4.42 16.65
N MET A 33 24.48 3.50 17.54
CA MET A 33 23.52 3.75 18.61
C MET A 33 24.07 4.62 19.74
N ASP A 34 25.40 4.76 19.85
CA ASP A 34 26.03 5.61 20.87
C ASP A 34 26.09 7.08 20.40
N THR A 35 26.40 7.29 19.12
CA THR A 35 26.59 8.64 18.56
C THR A 35 25.39 9.18 17.76
N GLY A 36 24.51 8.30 17.30
CA GLY A 36 23.42 8.62 16.38
C GLY A 36 23.87 8.81 14.93
N GLU A 37 25.14 8.60 14.59
CA GLU A 37 25.65 8.72 13.23
C GLU A 37 25.02 7.64 12.32
N ARG A 38 24.49 8.08 11.18
CA ARG A 38 23.87 7.20 10.18
C ARG A 38 24.62 7.22 8.86
N ARG A 39 24.91 6.05 8.30
CA ARG A 39 25.49 5.89 6.96
C ARG A 39 24.69 4.91 6.09
N VAL A 40 24.71 5.14 4.79
CA VAL A 40 24.16 4.21 3.80
C VAL A 40 25.21 3.12 3.54
N LEU A 41 24.84 1.86 3.72
CA LEU A 41 25.67 0.71 3.37
C LEU A 41 25.41 0.25 1.93
N LYS A 42 24.14 0.24 1.51
CA LYS A 42 23.73 -0.18 0.18
C LYS A 42 22.39 0.43 -0.19
N GLN A 43 22.22 0.86 -1.43
CA GLN A 43 20.92 1.17 -2.01
C GLN A 43 20.72 0.29 -3.25
N THR A 44 19.51 -0.23 -3.43
CA THR A 44 19.14 -0.97 -4.63
C THR A 44 19.17 -0.04 -5.83
N GLU A 45 20.01 -0.36 -6.81
CA GLU A 45 20.06 0.38 -8.07
C GLU A 45 18.87 -0.02 -8.96
N VAL A 46 18.17 0.98 -9.48
CA VAL A 46 17.01 0.80 -10.35
C VAL A 46 17.26 1.60 -11.64
N PRO A 47 17.69 0.94 -12.73
CA PRO A 47 18.03 1.65 -13.98
C PRO A 47 16.88 2.50 -14.51
N GLY A 48 17.16 3.77 -14.81
CA GLY A 48 16.19 4.70 -15.37
C GLY A 48 15.15 5.24 -14.37
N PHE A 49 15.26 4.89 -13.09
CA PHE A 49 14.40 5.42 -12.04
C PHE A 49 14.96 6.73 -11.48
N ASP A 50 14.12 7.77 -11.49
CA ASP A 50 14.35 9.02 -10.78
C ASP A 50 13.21 9.23 -9.78
N SER A 51 13.52 9.23 -8.48
CA SER A 51 12.52 9.43 -7.43
C SER A 51 11.79 10.77 -7.55
N GLY A 52 12.45 11.79 -8.10
CA GLY A 52 11.86 13.12 -8.32
C GLY A 52 10.73 13.13 -9.34
N CYS A 53 10.56 12.07 -10.14
CA CYS A 53 9.47 11.95 -11.10
C CYS A 53 8.15 11.45 -10.46
N TYR A 54 8.20 10.93 -9.23
CA TYR A 54 7.08 10.30 -8.55
C TYR A 54 6.66 11.12 -7.33
N GLN A 55 5.38 11.05 -7.00
CA GLN A 55 4.83 11.64 -5.77
C GLN A 55 4.11 10.54 -5.01
N SER A 56 4.44 10.40 -3.73
CA SER A 56 3.67 9.57 -2.80
C SER A 56 2.88 10.44 -1.84
N GLU A 57 1.68 10.00 -1.48
CA GLU A 57 0.82 10.67 -0.50
C GLU A 57 0.29 9.65 0.50
N HIS A 58 0.02 10.14 1.71
CA HIS A 58 -0.66 9.39 2.76
C HIS A 58 -1.95 10.11 3.10
N LEU A 59 -3.07 9.42 2.93
CA LEU A 59 -4.41 9.97 3.14
C LEU A 59 -5.09 9.21 4.27
N TRP A 60 -5.99 9.90 4.97
CA TRP A 60 -6.94 9.31 5.89
C TRP A 60 -8.32 9.41 5.27
N ILE A 61 -8.97 8.26 5.05
CA ILE A 61 -10.30 8.19 4.46
C ILE A 61 -11.29 7.76 5.53
N THR A 62 -12.31 8.57 5.77
CA THR A 62 -13.39 8.20 6.68
C THR A 62 -14.28 7.14 6.03
N ALA A 63 -14.32 5.94 6.61
CA ALA A 63 -15.22 4.86 6.25
C ALA A 63 -16.66 5.15 6.71
N ARG A 64 -17.63 4.38 6.22
CA ARG A 64 -19.07 4.57 6.49
C ARG A 64 -19.47 4.50 7.97
N ASP A 65 -18.65 3.88 8.80
CA ASP A 65 -18.84 3.80 10.25
C ASP A 65 -18.05 4.87 11.03
N GLY A 66 -17.43 5.82 10.33
CA GLY A 66 -16.72 6.95 10.90
C GLY A 66 -15.24 6.69 11.21
N VAL A 67 -14.75 5.46 11.03
CA VAL A 67 -13.34 5.12 11.25
C VAL A 67 -12.48 5.72 10.14
N GLU A 68 -11.33 6.30 10.48
CA GLU A 68 -10.36 6.79 9.49
C GLU A 68 -9.44 5.65 9.06
N VAL A 69 -9.53 5.25 7.80
CA VAL A 69 -8.73 4.20 7.15
C VAL A 69 -7.53 4.85 6.45
N PRO A 70 -6.29 4.46 6.77
CA PRO A 70 -5.11 4.98 6.09
C PRO A 70 -5.03 4.47 4.65
N VAL A 71 -4.57 5.33 3.73
CA VAL A 71 -4.29 4.98 2.34
C VAL A 71 -2.92 5.54 1.97
N SER A 72 -2.08 4.70 1.36
CA SER A 72 -0.81 5.14 0.77
C SER A 72 -0.89 5.03 -0.74
N LEU A 73 -0.59 6.10 -1.45
CA LEU A 73 -0.66 6.13 -2.90
C LEU A 73 0.60 6.69 -3.52
N VAL A 74 0.86 6.31 -4.77
CA VAL A 74 1.98 6.82 -5.58
C VAL A 74 1.55 6.98 -7.03
N TYR A 75 2.06 8.01 -7.68
CA TYR A 75 1.85 8.28 -9.10
C TYR A 75 3.02 9.03 -9.71
N HIS A 76 3.13 8.98 -11.04
CA HIS A 76 4.11 9.76 -11.77
C HIS A 76 3.60 11.20 -11.98
N GLN A 77 4.35 12.19 -11.52
CA GLN A 77 3.93 13.60 -11.47
C GLN A 77 3.57 14.15 -12.86
N LYS A 78 4.41 13.89 -13.87
CA LYS A 78 4.18 14.31 -15.26
C LYS A 78 2.83 13.84 -15.83
N TYR A 79 2.40 12.61 -15.49
CA TYR A 79 1.24 11.96 -16.09
C TYR A 79 -0.04 12.09 -15.26
N PHE A 80 0.07 12.58 -14.02
CA PHE A 80 -1.11 12.78 -13.18
C PHE A 80 -2.01 13.89 -13.73
N ARG A 81 -3.29 13.57 -13.88
CA ARG A 81 -4.38 14.39 -14.39
C ARG A 81 -5.63 14.05 -13.58
N LYS A 82 -5.96 14.93 -12.64
CA LYS A 82 -7.06 14.75 -11.69
C LYS A 82 -8.34 14.26 -12.37
N GLY A 83 -8.87 13.12 -11.92
CA GLY A 83 -10.09 12.48 -12.40
C GLY A 83 -9.98 11.71 -13.72
N GLN A 84 -8.78 11.62 -14.33
CA GLN A 84 -8.59 11.01 -15.65
C GLN A 84 -7.70 9.77 -15.63
N ASN A 85 -6.83 9.63 -14.63
CA ASN A 85 -5.89 8.51 -14.55
C ASN A 85 -6.61 7.17 -14.29
N PRO A 86 -6.11 6.06 -14.85
CA PRO A 86 -6.41 4.73 -14.33
C PRO A 86 -5.97 4.62 -12.86
N LEU A 87 -6.80 4.02 -12.03
CA LEU A 87 -6.51 3.79 -10.61
C LEU A 87 -6.44 2.29 -10.34
N LEU A 88 -5.33 1.81 -9.82
CA LEU A 88 -5.21 0.45 -9.30
C LEU A 88 -5.18 0.48 -7.77
N VAL A 89 -6.20 -0.09 -7.14
CA VAL A 89 -6.34 -0.16 -5.69
C VAL A 89 -5.98 -1.56 -5.22
N TYR A 90 -5.05 -1.66 -4.27
CA TYR A 90 -4.61 -2.91 -3.66
C TYR A 90 -5.14 -3.03 -2.22
N GLY A 91 -5.58 -4.22 -1.84
CA GLY A 91 -6.00 -4.55 -0.48
C GLY A 91 -5.74 -6.00 -0.08
N TYR A 92 -5.52 -6.25 1.22
CA TYR A 92 -5.31 -7.58 1.79
C TYR A 92 -6.16 -7.84 3.05
N GLY A 93 -5.90 -7.08 4.12
CA GLY A 93 -6.80 -6.97 5.27
C GLY A 93 -7.05 -8.25 6.06
N SER A 94 -6.07 -9.14 6.21
CA SER A 94 -6.26 -10.40 6.94
C SER A 94 -5.03 -10.79 7.75
N TYR A 95 -5.25 -11.62 8.78
CA TYR A 95 -4.23 -12.21 9.65
C TYR A 95 -3.41 -11.21 10.49
N GLY A 96 -3.79 -9.93 10.52
CA GLY A 96 -2.97 -8.88 11.12
C GLY A 96 -1.72 -8.56 10.31
N SER A 97 -1.65 -9.04 9.06
CA SER A 97 -0.56 -8.70 8.15
C SER A 97 -0.73 -7.28 7.65
N SER A 98 0.23 -6.42 7.98
CA SER A 98 0.33 -5.06 7.43
C SER A 98 0.81 -5.09 5.99
N ILE A 99 0.25 -4.22 5.14
CA ILE A 99 0.76 -4.00 3.79
C ILE A 99 1.61 -2.75 3.78
N ASP A 100 2.91 -2.94 3.72
CA ASP A 100 3.86 -1.84 3.77
C ASP A 100 3.86 -1.00 2.49
N ALA A 101 3.93 0.32 2.66
CA ALA A 101 4.08 1.29 1.56
C ALA A 101 5.54 1.35 1.09
N ASP A 102 6.02 0.24 0.53
CA ASP A 102 7.39 0.03 0.07
C ASP A 102 7.60 0.34 -1.42
N PHE A 103 8.86 0.29 -1.84
CA PHE A 103 9.25 0.39 -3.23
C PHE A 103 9.01 -0.92 -3.97
N SER A 104 8.56 -0.82 -5.23
CA SER A 104 8.43 -1.97 -6.11
C SER A 104 8.79 -1.58 -7.54
N SER A 105 9.84 -2.19 -8.09
CA SER A 105 10.28 -1.92 -9.46
C SER A 105 9.25 -2.34 -10.51
N SER A 106 8.49 -3.41 -10.25
CA SER A 106 7.42 -3.86 -11.15
C SER A 106 6.28 -2.84 -11.25
N ARG A 107 6.03 -2.07 -10.18
CA ARG A 107 5.02 -1.00 -10.14
C ARG A 107 5.34 0.14 -11.10
N LEU A 108 6.63 0.42 -11.36
CA LEU A 108 7.05 1.52 -12.26
C LEU A 108 6.40 1.43 -13.63
N SER A 109 6.25 0.21 -14.17
CA SER A 109 5.60 0.00 -15.47
C SER A 109 4.18 0.56 -15.54
N LEU A 110 3.42 0.54 -14.43
CA LEU A 110 2.08 1.12 -14.36
C LEU A 110 2.17 2.64 -14.21
N LEU A 111 3.01 3.12 -13.30
CA LEU A 111 3.16 4.55 -13.00
C LEU A 111 3.62 5.34 -14.24
N ASP A 112 4.56 4.78 -15.01
CA ASP A 112 5.06 5.35 -16.27
C ASP A 112 4.04 5.35 -17.40
N ARG A 113 2.93 4.62 -17.23
CA ARG A 113 1.76 4.60 -18.13
C ARG A 113 0.59 5.42 -17.58
N GLY A 114 0.83 6.21 -16.54
CA GLY A 114 -0.13 7.14 -15.97
C GLY A 114 -1.12 6.52 -14.98
N PHE A 115 -0.88 5.31 -14.48
CA PHE A 115 -1.67 4.79 -13.38
C PHE A 115 -1.35 5.52 -12.08
N VAL A 116 -2.38 5.66 -11.23
CA VAL A 116 -2.22 5.87 -9.80
C VAL A 116 -2.31 4.52 -9.12
N TYR A 117 -1.37 4.21 -8.24
CA TYR A 117 -1.39 2.99 -7.44
C TYR A 117 -1.68 3.36 -5.98
N ALA A 118 -2.69 2.73 -5.39
CA ALA A 118 -3.09 2.97 -4.01
C ALA A 118 -3.12 1.65 -3.22
N ILE A 119 -2.62 1.68 -2.00
CA ILE A 119 -2.75 0.62 -0.99
C ILE A 119 -3.73 1.12 0.05
N VAL A 120 -4.82 0.39 0.24
CA VAL A 120 -5.79 0.68 1.31
C VAL A 120 -5.47 -0.21 2.50
N HIS A 121 -5.11 0.43 3.61
CA HIS A 121 -4.70 -0.22 4.87
C HIS A 121 -5.92 -0.60 5.71
N VAL A 122 -6.78 -1.43 5.11
CA VAL A 122 -8.10 -1.83 5.66
C VAL A 122 -7.99 -2.58 6.99
N ARG A 123 -9.05 -2.54 7.80
CA ARG A 123 -9.17 -3.37 9.00
C ARG A 123 -9.00 -4.85 8.68
N GLY A 124 -8.44 -5.58 9.64
CA GLY A 124 -8.00 -6.96 9.49
C GLY A 124 -6.51 -7.10 9.15
N GLY A 125 -5.87 -6.01 8.71
CA GLY A 125 -4.42 -5.83 8.69
C GLY A 125 -3.87 -5.41 10.06
N GLY A 126 -2.57 -5.13 10.12
CA GLY A 126 -1.84 -4.80 11.36
C GLY A 126 -1.39 -3.35 11.48
N GLU A 127 -1.79 -2.48 10.55
CA GLU A 127 -1.21 -1.14 10.36
C GLU A 127 -1.43 -0.22 11.56
N LEU A 128 -2.57 -0.34 12.24
CA LEU A 128 -2.89 0.40 13.48
C LEU A 128 -2.89 -0.51 14.72
N GLY A 129 -2.12 -1.60 14.66
CA GLY A 129 -1.93 -2.53 15.78
C GLY A 129 -3.03 -3.59 15.92
N GLN A 130 -3.02 -4.29 17.06
CA GLN A 130 -3.85 -5.49 17.27
C GLN A 130 -5.36 -5.22 17.16
N GLN A 131 -5.84 -4.08 17.63
CA GLN A 131 -7.26 -3.73 17.55
C GLN A 131 -7.73 -3.60 16.10
N TRP A 132 -6.88 -3.08 15.21
CA TRP A 132 -7.17 -2.96 13.78
C TRP A 132 -7.42 -4.32 13.12
N TYR A 133 -6.65 -5.33 13.52
CA TYR A 133 -6.84 -6.70 13.11
C TYR A 133 -8.13 -7.30 13.67
N GLU A 134 -8.38 -7.12 14.97
CA GLU A 134 -9.57 -7.65 15.64
C GLU A 134 -10.87 -7.07 15.07
N ASP A 135 -10.84 -5.82 14.64
CA ASP A 135 -11.96 -5.15 14.00
C ASP A 135 -12.16 -5.51 12.52
N GLY A 136 -11.36 -6.42 11.95
CA GLY A 136 -11.52 -6.95 10.60
C GLY A 136 -11.45 -8.48 10.52
N LYS A 137 -11.84 -9.19 11.59
CA LYS A 137 -11.89 -10.67 11.61
C LYS A 137 -13.18 -11.22 12.21
N PHE A 138 -13.43 -12.52 11.99
CA PHE A 138 -14.64 -13.22 12.45
C PHE A 138 -15.92 -12.45 12.10
N LEU A 139 -16.78 -12.18 13.08
CA LEU A 139 -18.05 -11.47 12.90
C LEU A 139 -17.87 -10.01 12.43
N LYS A 140 -16.67 -9.44 12.61
CA LYS A 140 -16.31 -8.08 12.14
C LYS A 140 -15.67 -8.07 10.76
N LYS A 141 -15.54 -9.22 10.09
CA LYS A 141 -14.84 -9.32 8.79
C LYS A 141 -15.42 -8.41 7.70
N ARG A 142 -16.71 -8.05 7.81
CA ARG A 142 -17.36 -7.08 6.91
C ARG A 142 -16.66 -5.73 6.85
N ASN A 143 -15.99 -5.32 7.93
CA ASN A 143 -15.28 -4.06 7.98
C ASN A 143 -14.14 -3.99 6.97
N THR A 144 -13.40 -5.09 6.74
CA THR A 144 -12.35 -5.17 5.71
C THR A 144 -12.90 -4.78 4.33
N PHE A 145 -14.07 -5.30 3.96
CA PHE A 145 -14.67 -5.09 2.65
C PHE A 145 -15.27 -3.67 2.53
N ASN A 146 -15.93 -3.20 3.60
CA ASN A 146 -16.47 -1.85 3.66
C ASN A 146 -15.35 -0.80 3.55
N ASP A 147 -14.26 -0.94 4.30
CA ASP A 147 -13.12 -0.03 4.26
C ASP A 147 -12.54 0.06 2.86
N TYR A 148 -12.39 -1.08 2.18
CA TYR A 148 -11.86 -1.13 0.82
C TYR A 148 -12.75 -0.39 -0.18
N LEU A 149 -14.07 -0.67 -0.15
CA LEU A 149 -15.03 -0.05 -1.07
C LEU A 149 -15.18 1.45 -0.80
N ASP A 150 -15.26 1.85 0.48
CA ASP A 150 -15.36 3.24 0.89
C ASP A 150 -14.10 4.02 0.49
N ALA A 151 -12.91 3.42 0.62
CA ALA A 151 -11.67 4.00 0.14
C ALA A 151 -11.62 4.15 -1.39
N CYS A 152 -12.10 3.15 -2.14
CA CYS A 152 -12.20 3.26 -3.60
C CYS A 152 -13.10 4.44 -4.01
N ASP A 153 -14.30 4.53 -3.44
CA ASP A 153 -15.26 5.61 -3.73
C ASP A 153 -14.66 6.98 -3.37
N ALA A 154 -13.97 7.09 -2.23
CA ALA A 154 -13.33 8.32 -1.80
C ALA A 154 -12.16 8.74 -2.71
N LEU A 155 -11.29 7.81 -3.11
CA LEU A 155 -10.18 8.09 -4.03
C LEU A 155 -10.67 8.59 -5.39
N LEU A 156 -11.72 8.00 -5.92
CA LEU A 156 -12.37 8.45 -7.16
C LEU A 156 -12.97 9.85 -6.99
N LYS A 157 -13.67 10.10 -5.88
CA LYS A 157 -14.25 11.43 -5.57
C LYS A 157 -13.18 12.51 -5.41
N LEU A 158 -12.03 12.17 -4.82
CA LEU A 158 -10.88 13.08 -4.68
C LEU A 158 -10.15 13.31 -6.01
N GLY A 159 -10.46 12.52 -7.04
CA GLY A 159 -9.91 12.67 -8.39
C GLY A 159 -8.54 11.99 -8.56
N TYR A 160 -8.20 11.00 -7.75
CA TYR A 160 -7.00 10.18 -8.00
C TYR A 160 -7.20 9.17 -9.12
N GLY A 161 -8.45 8.87 -9.49
CA GLY A 161 -8.77 7.97 -10.58
C GLY A 161 -9.99 8.44 -11.39
N SER A 162 -10.10 7.91 -12.60
CA SER A 162 -11.32 7.97 -13.40
C SER A 162 -12.29 6.87 -12.96
N PRO A 163 -13.59 7.17 -12.71
CA PRO A 163 -14.58 6.16 -12.38
C PRO A 163 -14.71 5.04 -13.42
N SER A 164 -14.43 5.32 -14.70
CA SER A 164 -14.46 4.31 -15.77
C SER A 164 -13.21 3.42 -15.83
N LEU A 165 -12.16 3.75 -15.07
CA LEU A 165 -10.84 3.09 -15.11
C LEU A 165 -10.34 2.76 -13.70
N CYS A 166 -11.25 2.32 -12.82
CA CYS A 166 -10.92 1.82 -11.49
C CYS A 166 -10.65 0.31 -11.55
N TYR A 167 -9.52 -0.14 -11.01
CA TYR A 167 -9.10 -1.54 -11.00
C TYR A 167 -8.84 -2.00 -9.56
N GLY A 168 -9.29 -3.21 -9.22
CA GLY A 168 -9.06 -3.82 -7.92
C GLY A 168 -8.00 -4.92 -7.96
N MET A 169 -7.17 -5.04 -6.93
CA MET A 169 -6.20 -6.11 -6.80
C MET A 169 -6.06 -6.63 -5.38
N GLY A 170 -5.97 -7.95 -5.23
CA GLY A 170 -5.68 -8.59 -3.95
C GLY A 170 -5.35 -10.07 -4.13
N GLY A 171 -4.32 -10.57 -3.46
CA GLY A 171 -3.89 -11.97 -3.57
C GLY A 171 -4.12 -12.78 -2.29
N SER A 172 -4.29 -14.10 -2.39
CA SER A 172 -4.58 -14.97 -1.23
C SER A 172 -5.85 -14.52 -0.48
N ALA A 173 -5.76 -14.09 0.78
CA ALA A 173 -6.89 -13.49 1.49
C ALA A 173 -7.35 -12.14 0.89
N GLY A 174 -6.46 -11.41 0.21
CA GLY A 174 -6.86 -10.29 -0.65
C GLY A 174 -7.70 -10.72 -1.86
N GLY A 175 -7.57 -11.97 -2.31
CA GLY A 175 -8.44 -12.54 -3.35
C GLY A 175 -9.88 -12.74 -2.84
N MET A 176 -10.04 -13.14 -1.57
CA MET A 176 -11.35 -13.15 -0.90
C MET A 176 -11.94 -11.74 -0.83
N LEU A 177 -11.11 -10.73 -0.51
CA LEU A 177 -11.51 -9.32 -0.55
C LEU A 177 -12.05 -8.96 -1.93
N MET A 178 -11.30 -9.28 -2.99
CA MET A 178 -11.72 -9.04 -4.36
C MET A 178 -13.04 -9.74 -4.70
N GLY A 179 -13.22 -10.99 -4.30
CA GLY A 179 -14.45 -11.76 -4.54
C GLY A 179 -15.68 -11.14 -3.88
N VAL A 180 -15.55 -10.62 -2.65
CA VAL A 180 -16.65 -9.88 -2.00
C VAL A 180 -16.89 -8.55 -2.70
N ALA A 181 -15.83 -7.79 -2.99
CA ALA A 181 -15.94 -6.46 -3.60
C ALA A 181 -16.69 -6.50 -4.95
N ILE A 182 -16.39 -7.46 -5.82
CA ILE A 182 -17.09 -7.59 -7.12
C ILE A 182 -18.53 -8.09 -7.00
N ASN A 183 -18.85 -8.86 -5.95
CA ASN A 183 -20.22 -9.31 -5.71
C ASN A 183 -21.10 -8.18 -5.13
N GLU A 184 -20.53 -7.32 -4.28
CA GLU A 184 -21.26 -6.21 -3.66
C GLU A 184 -21.33 -4.97 -4.55
N ARG A 185 -20.27 -4.66 -5.32
CA ARG A 185 -20.13 -3.44 -6.14
C ARG A 185 -19.49 -3.76 -7.51
N PRO A 186 -20.10 -4.60 -8.36
CA PRO A 186 -19.52 -4.97 -9.66
C PRO A 186 -19.30 -3.76 -10.58
N GLU A 187 -20.13 -2.74 -10.48
CA GLU A 187 -20.08 -1.54 -11.32
C GLU A 187 -18.93 -0.59 -10.97
N LEU A 188 -18.29 -0.78 -9.82
CA LEU A 188 -17.18 0.06 -9.36
C LEU A 188 -15.88 -0.24 -10.13
N PHE A 189 -15.69 -1.47 -10.61
CA PHE A 189 -14.42 -1.91 -11.16
C PHE A 189 -14.50 -2.15 -12.67
N HIS A 190 -13.60 -1.51 -13.41
CA HIS A 190 -13.33 -1.83 -14.81
C HIS A 190 -12.68 -3.21 -14.95
N GLY A 191 -11.88 -3.63 -13.97
CA GLY A 191 -11.25 -4.96 -13.95
C GLY A 191 -10.67 -5.30 -12.58
N VAL A 192 -10.53 -6.60 -12.31
CA VAL A 192 -10.04 -7.11 -11.01
C VAL A 192 -8.99 -8.21 -11.20
N ILE A 193 -7.95 -8.16 -10.38
CA ILE A 193 -6.83 -9.11 -10.37
C ILE A 193 -6.82 -9.84 -9.02
N ALA A 194 -7.18 -11.13 -9.01
CA ALA A 194 -7.35 -11.93 -7.79
C ALA A 194 -6.50 -13.23 -7.78
N PRO A 195 -5.15 -13.13 -7.71
CA PRO A 195 -4.27 -14.29 -7.77
C PRO A 195 -4.33 -15.13 -6.48
N GLY A 196 -4.38 -16.46 -6.66
CA GLY A 196 -4.34 -17.41 -5.52
C GLY A 196 -5.51 -17.24 -4.54
N THR A 197 -6.69 -16.87 -5.05
CA THR A 197 -7.88 -16.59 -4.24
C THR A 197 -8.23 -17.77 -3.33
N LEU A 198 -8.47 -17.48 -2.05
CA LEU A 198 -9.02 -18.46 -1.10
C LEU A 198 -10.52 -18.65 -1.42
N CYS A 199 -10.84 -19.80 -2.00
CA CYS A 199 -12.20 -20.28 -2.25
C CYS A 199 -12.80 -20.90 -0.97
#